data_AF-A0A0D2PVQ6-F1
#
_entry.id   AF-A0A0D2PVQ6-F1
#
_cell.length_a   1.000
_cell.length_b   1.000
_cell.length_c   1.000
_cell.angle_alpha   90.00
_cell.angle_beta   90.00
_cell.angle_gamma   90.00
#
_symmetry.space_group_name_H-M   'P 1'
#
loop_
_entity.id
_entity.type
_entity.pdbx_description
1 polymer ?
#
loop_
_entity_poly.entity_id
_entity_poly.type
_entity_poly.pdbx_seq_one_letter_code
_entity_poly.pdbx_strand_id
1 'polypeptide(L)'
;MVRLSATCIGLLSAAASAHALTLNVTSLLPEDSIVQNTTAALAPWKEVCQALSADPSNPLCQTFASIAENSLKDTENPCARQDAADALIFASNFGNATLITLAQIFVQQPANSVRGFANPFCQRAPLSSQLIGLYPCQFASSVDQTDGDPGALPLGVTDPVSPPGSCLVHPAGPIEDGTQLVDVIDLSEIPGTVSQSSPVSESPAPTSSVSVPPSTASDAPSSNEGAVIIADTTMQPRAPSSTSDTGESSVLALMSADIVALNKLLTPSATAASPRMVKKRRAL
;
A
#
# COMPACT_ATOMS: atom_id res chain seq x y z
N MET A 1 59.27 23.72 8.49
CA MET A 1 58.59 24.68 9.37
C MET A 1 57.94 25.75 8.49
N VAL A 2 56.64 25.66 8.24
CA VAL A 2 55.85 26.78 7.71
C VAL A 2 54.51 26.77 8.43
N ARG A 3 54.30 27.81 9.24
CA ARG A 3 53.02 28.17 9.87
C ARG A 3 52.11 28.75 8.79
N LEU A 4 50.89 28.27 8.65
CA LEU A 4 49.83 29.02 7.97
C LEU A 4 48.64 29.22 8.90
N SER A 5 48.28 30.50 9.01
CA SER A 5 47.35 31.09 9.95
C SER A 5 45.91 30.67 9.73
N ALA A 6 45.22 30.51 10.85
CA ALA A 6 43.78 30.56 10.96
C ALA A 6 43.30 32.01 10.80
N THR A 7 42.39 32.25 9.86
CA THR A 7 41.62 33.50 9.77
C THR A 7 40.15 33.14 9.79
N CYS A 8 39.52 33.41 10.94
CA CYS A 8 38.07 33.35 11.13
C CYS A 8 37.43 34.53 10.37
N ILE A 9 36.55 34.23 9.42
CA ILE A 9 35.60 35.20 8.86
C ILE A 9 34.24 34.85 9.44
N GLY A 10 33.84 35.59 10.49
CA GLY A 10 32.49 35.57 11.03
C GLY A 10 31.56 36.35 10.12
N LEU A 11 30.65 35.66 9.45
CA LEU A 11 29.51 36.26 8.76
C LEU A 11 28.31 36.25 9.72
N LEU A 12 28.00 37.43 10.27
CA LEU A 12 26.70 37.71 10.88
C LEU A 12 25.66 37.83 9.76
N SER A 13 24.88 36.78 9.54
CA SER A 13 23.69 36.83 8.69
C SER A 13 22.50 37.28 9.55
N ALA A 14 21.99 38.48 9.28
CA ALA A 14 20.73 38.96 9.81
C ALA A 14 19.58 38.10 9.25
N ALA A 15 18.97 37.28 10.11
CA ALA A 15 17.81 36.48 9.77
C ALA A 15 16.58 37.38 9.59
N ALA A 16 16.27 37.75 8.35
CA ALA A 16 14.96 38.26 8.00
C ALA A 16 13.95 37.12 8.20
N SER A 17 13.13 37.22 9.25
CA SER A 17 11.99 36.33 9.48
C SER A 17 10.94 36.56 8.41
N ALA A 18 11.11 35.93 7.25
CA ALA A 18 10.05 35.74 6.28
C ALA A 18 8.99 34.86 6.94
N HIS A 19 7.92 35.48 7.43
CA HIS A 19 6.69 34.77 7.75
C HIS A 19 6.16 34.23 6.43
N ALA A 20 6.50 32.98 6.13
CA ALA A 20 5.84 32.22 5.09
C ALA A 20 4.35 32.20 5.45
N LEU A 21 3.57 33.03 4.75
CA LEU A 21 2.14 32.83 4.64
C LEU A 21 1.96 31.46 4.00
N THR A 22 1.83 30.43 4.83
CA THR A 22 1.22 29.16 4.43
C THR A 22 -0.20 29.49 4.01
N LEU A 23 -0.35 29.80 2.72
CA LEU A 23 -1.63 29.73 2.05
C LEU A 23 -2.08 28.28 2.20
N ASN A 24 -2.98 28.04 3.16
CA ASN A 24 -3.80 26.84 3.15
C ASN A 24 -4.60 26.90 1.86
N VAL A 25 -4.06 26.30 0.79
CA VAL A 25 -4.79 25.97 -0.44
C VAL A 25 -5.73 24.82 -0.10
N THR A 26 -6.63 25.06 0.85
CA THR A 26 -7.72 24.17 1.18
C THR A 26 -8.90 24.59 0.31
N SER A 27 -9.46 23.62 -0.41
CA SER A 27 -10.76 23.68 -1.07
C SER A 27 -10.90 24.53 -2.33
N LEU A 28 -10.38 23.96 -3.42
CA LEU A 28 -11.17 23.84 -4.66
C LEU A 28 -11.55 22.38 -4.98
N LEU A 29 -11.28 21.44 -4.06
CA LEU A 29 -11.85 20.11 -4.20
C LEU A 29 -13.37 20.20 -4.04
N PRO A 30 -14.15 19.50 -4.90
CA PRO A 30 -15.58 19.33 -4.69
C PRO A 30 -15.85 18.94 -3.24
N GLU A 31 -16.89 19.52 -2.62
CA GLU A 31 -17.25 19.31 -1.20
C GLU A 31 -17.45 17.82 -0.85
N ASP A 32 -17.63 16.96 -1.86
CA ASP A 32 -17.83 15.53 -1.74
C ASP A 32 -16.56 14.68 -1.98
N SER A 33 -15.36 15.26 -1.96
CA SER A 33 -14.12 14.49 -2.18
C SER A 33 -13.58 13.93 -0.87
N ILE A 34 -13.32 12.63 -0.81
CA ILE A 34 -12.71 11.99 0.37
C ILE A 34 -11.20 12.02 0.19
N VAL A 35 -10.48 12.67 1.11
CA VAL A 35 -9.01 12.81 1.06
C VAL A 35 -8.38 12.17 2.30
N GLN A 36 -7.51 11.19 2.08
CA GLN A 36 -6.70 10.57 3.11
C GLN A 36 -5.38 11.30 3.37
N ASN A 37 -4.87 11.10 4.57
CA ASN A 37 -3.46 11.32 4.85
C ASN A 37 -2.64 10.15 4.28
N THR A 38 -2.35 10.20 2.98
CA THR A 38 -1.64 9.12 2.27
C THR A 38 -0.27 8.82 2.86
N THR A 39 0.38 9.80 3.47
CA THR A 39 1.69 9.62 4.12
C THR A 39 1.56 8.83 5.42
N ALA A 40 0.44 8.95 6.15
CA ALA A 40 0.17 8.16 7.35
C ALA A 40 -0.08 6.69 7.00
N ALA A 41 -0.83 6.39 5.93
CA ALA A 41 -1.09 5.03 5.47
C ALA A 41 0.19 4.20 5.25
N LEU A 42 1.30 4.87 4.88
CA LEU A 42 2.57 4.24 4.55
C LEU A 42 3.66 4.40 5.62
N ALA A 43 3.38 5.16 6.68
CA ALA A 43 4.37 5.45 7.71
C ALA A 43 4.98 4.18 8.34
N PRO A 44 4.20 3.14 8.69
CA PRO A 44 4.77 1.91 9.27
C PRO A 44 5.72 1.20 8.31
N TRP A 45 5.37 1.11 7.02
CA TRP A 45 6.22 0.46 6.02
C TRP A 45 7.54 1.21 5.84
N LYS A 46 7.47 2.54 5.76
CA LYS A 46 8.64 3.41 5.60
C LYS A 46 9.59 3.31 6.80
N GLU A 47 9.05 3.31 8.01
CA GLU A 47 9.84 3.17 9.24
C GLU A 47 10.58 1.82 9.28
N VAL A 48 9.86 0.72 9.06
CA VAL A 48 10.47 -0.63 9.03
C VAL A 48 11.52 -0.72 7.91
N CYS A 49 11.26 -0.16 6.73
CA CYS A 49 12.20 -0.20 5.62
C CYS A 49 13.49 0.56 5.96
N GLN A 50 13.36 1.75 6.55
CA GLN A 50 14.50 2.55 6.99
C GLN A 50 15.30 1.84 8.09
N ALA A 51 14.63 1.21 9.06
CA ALA A 51 15.29 0.48 10.14
C ALA A 51 16.09 -0.73 9.64
N LEU A 52 15.66 -1.37 8.55
CA LEU A 52 16.35 -2.50 7.94
C LEU A 52 17.50 -2.07 7.02
N SER A 53 17.44 -0.85 6.50
CA SER A 53 18.51 -0.33 5.66
C SER A 53 19.74 -0.02 6.51
N ALA A 54 20.92 -0.49 6.07
CA ALA A 54 22.19 -0.12 6.72
C ALA A 54 22.50 1.38 6.60
N ASP A 55 21.87 2.05 5.64
CA ASP A 55 21.94 3.49 5.42
C ASP A 55 20.53 4.09 5.59
N PRO A 56 20.26 4.89 6.63
CA PRO A 56 18.96 5.54 6.82
C PRO A 56 18.58 6.51 5.69
N SER A 57 19.54 6.86 4.82
CA SER A 57 19.32 7.67 3.61
C SER A 57 19.00 6.81 2.38
N ASN A 58 18.76 5.50 2.54
CA ASN A 58 18.51 4.59 1.43
C ASN A 58 17.35 5.14 0.56
N PRO A 59 17.65 5.60 -0.68
CA PRO A 59 16.67 6.26 -1.52
C PRO A 59 15.54 5.29 -1.92
N LEU A 60 15.78 3.97 -1.90
CA LEU A 60 14.80 2.99 -2.34
C LEU A 60 13.54 3.01 -1.47
N CYS A 61 13.69 3.05 -0.14
CA CYS A 61 12.54 3.11 0.77
C CYS A 61 11.69 4.34 0.48
N GLN A 62 12.31 5.50 0.23
CA GLN A 62 11.61 6.74 -0.08
C GLN A 62 10.97 6.72 -1.48
N THR A 63 11.66 6.16 -2.47
CA THR A 63 11.15 6.04 -3.85
C THR A 63 9.90 5.16 -3.89
N PHE A 64 9.95 3.95 -3.33
CA PHE A 64 8.80 3.06 -3.31
C PHE A 64 7.67 3.61 -2.44
N ALA A 65 8.00 4.27 -1.33
CA ALA A 65 7.00 4.94 -0.51
C ALA A 65 6.27 6.05 -1.27
N SER A 66 7.00 6.91 -1.98
CA SER A 66 6.41 7.98 -2.79
C SER A 66 5.51 7.44 -3.91
N ILE A 67 5.93 6.36 -4.59
CA ILE A 67 5.10 5.67 -5.59
C ILE A 67 3.77 5.21 -4.98
N ALA A 68 3.83 4.54 -3.83
CA ALA A 68 2.66 4.06 -3.13
C ALA A 68 1.76 5.20 -2.62
N GLU A 69 2.33 6.25 -2.03
CA GLU A 69 1.58 7.45 -1.60
C GLU A 69 0.85 8.12 -2.78
N ASN A 70 1.48 8.17 -3.96
CA ASN A 70 0.85 8.72 -5.16
C ASN A 70 -0.28 7.82 -5.68
N SER A 71 -0.16 6.50 -5.57
CA SER A 71 -1.22 5.57 -5.98
C SER A 71 -2.50 5.66 -5.13
N LEU A 72 -2.43 6.17 -3.90
CA LEU A 72 -3.62 6.47 -3.08
C LEU A 72 -4.34 7.76 -3.52
N LYS A 73 -3.64 8.63 -4.26
CA LYS A 73 -4.20 9.86 -4.84
C LYS A 73 -4.71 9.66 -6.26
N ASP A 74 -4.30 8.58 -6.90
CA ASP A 74 -4.72 8.21 -8.24
C ASP A 74 -6.15 7.66 -8.19
N THR A 75 -7.08 8.46 -8.71
CA THR A 75 -8.52 8.13 -8.78
C THR A 75 -8.91 7.62 -10.17
N GLU A 76 -8.01 7.69 -11.14
CA GLU A 76 -8.28 7.34 -12.54
C GLU A 76 -7.86 5.90 -12.84
N ASN A 77 -6.79 5.41 -12.18
CA ASN A 77 -6.28 4.07 -12.40
C ASN A 77 -6.62 3.11 -11.24
N PRO A 78 -7.59 2.19 -11.41
CA PRO A 78 -8.00 1.26 -10.35
C PRO A 78 -6.90 0.25 -9.98
N CYS A 79 -5.90 0.05 -10.83
CA CYS A 79 -4.79 -0.87 -10.60
C CYS A 79 -3.55 -0.20 -10.00
N ALA A 80 -3.48 1.13 -9.90
CA ALA A 80 -2.29 1.83 -9.42
C ALA A 80 -1.86 1.37 -8.01
N ARG A 81 -2.82 1.12 -7.11
CA ARG A 81 -2.54 0.67 -5.74
C ARG A 81 -2.01 -0.75 -5.68
N GLN A 82 -2.54 -1.63 -6.52
CA GLN A 82 -2.05 -3.00 -6.63
C GLN A 82 -0.63 -3.04 -7.19
N ASP A 83 -0.36 -2.29 -8.26
CA ASP A 83 0.97 -2.19 -8.86
C ASP A 83 2.00 -1.59 -7.88
N ALA A 84 1.59 -0.59 -7.10
CA ALA A 84 2.43 -0.04 -6.05
C ALA A 84 2.68 -1.05 -4.91
N ALA A 85 1.68 -1.83 -4.49
CA ALA A 85 1.85 -2.88 -3.50
C ALA A 85 2.78 -4.00 -4.00
N ASP A 86 2.68 -4.37 -5.28
CA ASP A 86 3.61 -5.29 -5.94
C ASP A 86 5.03 -4.74 -5.89
N ALA A 87 5.21 -3.44 -6.15
CA ALA A 87 6.52 -2.77 -6.05
C ALA A 87 7.05 -2.74 -4.61
N LEU A 88 6.19 -2.52 -3.60
CA LEU A 88 6.57 -2.59 -2.18
C LEU A 88 6.99 -4.01 -1.79
N ILE A 89 6.30 -5.05 -2.24
CA ILE A 89 6.69 -6.46 -2.00
C ILE A 89 8.01 -6.78 -2.70
N PHE A 90 8.19 -6.32 -3.94
CA PHE A 90 9.44 -6.49 -4.66
C PHE A 90 10.60 -5.82 -3.91
N ALA A 91 10.39 -4.61 -3.40
CA ALA A 91 11.35 -3.91 -2.54
C ALA A 91 11.58 -4.66 -1.21
N SER A 92 10.60 -5.41 -0.73
CA SER A 92 10.69 -6.22 0.49
C SER A 92 11.53 -7.50 0.33
N ASN A 93 12.02 -7.81 -0.87
CA ASN A 93 12.94 -8.93 -1.13
C ASN A 93 14.28 -8.84 -0.37
N PHE A 94 14.49 -7.80 0.45
CA PHE A 94 15.45 -7.82 1.57
C PHE A 94 15.10 -8.86 2.67
N GLY A 95 14.02 -9.64 2.52
CA GLY A 95 13.73 -10.83 3.32
C GLY A 95 12.94 -10.54 4.60
N ASN A 96 12.19 -9.42 4.66
CA ASN A 96 11.45 -9.03 5.85
C ASN A 96 9.94 -9.26 5.70
N ALA A 97 9.41 -10.22 6.47
CA ALA A 97 7.99 -10.56 6.47
C ALA A 97 7.08 -9.41 6.94
N THR A 98 7.57 -8.51 7.79
CA THR A 98 6.85 -7.32 8.24
C THR A 98 6.57 -6.38 7.08
N LEU A 99 7.57 -6.12 6.22
CA LEU A 99 7.37 -5.25 5.04
C LEU A 99 6.36 -5.84 4.05
N ILE A 100 6.36 -7.16 3.87
CA ILE A 100 5.36 -7.85 3.04
C ILE A 100 3.96 -7.68 3.66
N THR A 101 3.83 -7.89 4.97
CA THR A 101 2.54 -7.75 5.66
C THR A 101 2.02 -6.31 5.57
N LEU A 102 2.91 -5.32 5.74
CA LEU A 102 2.56 -3.91 5.60
C LEU A 102 2.20 -3.54 4.15
N ALA A 103 2.80 -4.18 3.15
CA ALA A 103 2.40 -4.02 1.75
C ALA A 103 1.02 -4.66 1.45
N GLN A 104 0.71 -5.80 2.07
CA GLN A 104 -0.62 -6.42 2.01
C GLN A 104 -1.69 -5.55 2.68
N ILE A 105 -1.35 -4.85 3.76
CA ILE A 105 -2.24 -3.87 4.38
C ILE A 105 -2.38 -2.64 3.49
N PHE A 106 -1.28 -2.19 2.88
CA PHE A 106 -1.29 -1.06 1.97
C PHE A 106 -2.24 -1.25 0.79
N VAL A 107 -2.21 -2.42 0.12
CA VAL A 107 -3.14 -2.66 -1.01
C VAL A 107 -4.61 -2.61 -0.58
N GLN A 108 -4.86 -2.84 0.71
CA GLN A 108 -6.18 -2.81 1.32
C GLN A 108 -6.60 -1.43 1.83
N GLN A 109 -5.69 -0.45 1.89
CA GLN A 109 -6.04 0.94 2.25
C GLN A 109 -7.12 1.47 1.30
N PRO A 110 -8.12 2.23 1.77
CA PRO A 110 -8.98 2.99 0.86
C PRO A 110 -8.14 4.00 0.08
N ALA A 111 -8.59 4.42 -1.11
CA ALA A 111 -7.98 5.58 -1.76
C ALA A 111 -8.93 6.76 -1.71
N ASN A 112 -8.38 7.92 -2.02
CA ASN A 112 -9.16 9.11 -2.27
C ASN A 112 -10.21 8.81 -3.33
N SER A 113 -11.35 9.49 -3.25
CA SER A 113 -12.40 9.41 -4.26
C SER A 113 -12.81 10.80 -4.72
N VAL A 114 -13.18 10.91 -5.98
CA VAL A 114 -13.77 12.12 -6.55
C VAL A 114 -15.28 12.00 -6.43
N ARG A 115 -15.93 13.00 -5.81
CA ARG A 115 -17.39 13.05 -5.61
C ARG A 115 -17.97 11.91 -4.78
N GLY A 116 -17.15 11.28 -3.93
CA GLY A 116 -17.61 10.27 -2.99
C GLY A 116 -18.03 8.95 -3.65
N PHE A 117 -17.63 8.67 -4.90
CA PHE A 117 -17.89 7.37 -5.51
C PHE A 117 -16.87 6.32 -5.02
N ALA A 118 -17.32 5.08 -4.84
CA ALA A 118 -16.40 3.98 -4.59
C ALA A 118 -15.44 3.81 -5.77
N ASN A 119 -14.16 3.60 -5.47
CA ASN A 119 -13.16 3.38 -6.51
C ASN A 119 -13.33 1.97 -7.12
N PRO A 120 -13.23 1.82 -8.47
CA PRO A 120 -13.27 0.52 -9.09
C PRO A 120 -12.14 -0.40 -8.61
N PHE A 121 -12.47 -1.68 -8.44
CA PHE A 121 -11.49 -2.72 -8.15
C PHE A 121 -10.65 -3.02 -9.38
N CYS A 122 -9.33 -3.16 -9.20
CA CYS A 122 -8.45 -3.64 -10.25
C CYS A 122 -8.90 -5.02 -10.76
N GLN A 123 -9.09 -5.14 -12.07
CA GLN A 123 -9.51 -6.39 -12.74
C GLN A 123 -8.32 -7.18 -13.31
N ARG A 124 -7.09 -6.80 -12.95
CA ARG A 124 -5.87 -7.49 -13.34
C ARG A 124 -5.30 -8.25 -12.15
N ALA A 125 -4.85 -9.48 -12.38
CA ALA A 125 -4.19 -10.26 -11.34
C ALA A 125 -2.90 -9.55 -10.86
N PRO A 126 -2.59 -9.57 -9.55
CA PRO A 126 -1.34 -9.04 -9.05
C PRO A 126 -0.15 -9.85 -9.54
N LEU A 127 1.02 -9.22 -9.61
CA LEU A 127 2.27 -9.90 -9.98
C LEU A 127 2.80 -10.75 -8.81
N SER A 128 2.58 -10.29 -7.58
CA SER A 128 3.02 -10.94 -6.35
C SER A 128 1.94 -11.89 -5.84
N SER A 129 2.31 -13.15 -5.60
CA SER A 129 1.38 -14.15 -5.08
C SER A 129 0.82 -13.80 -3.70
N GLN A 130 1.52 -12.96 -2.94
CA GLN A 130 1.11 -12.48 -1.63
C GLN A 130 -0.08 -11.51 -1.68
N LEU A 131 -0.42 -10.96 -2.85
CA LEU A 131 -1.56 -10.05 -3.03
C LEU A 131 -2.80 -10.74 -3.60
N ILE A 132 -2.72 -12.03 -3.93
CA ILE A 132 -3.85 -12.77 -4.52
C ILE A 132 -5.03 -12.77 -3.55
N GLY A 133 -6.19 -12.33 -4.03
CA GLY A 133 -7.42 -12.26 -3.26
C GLY A 133 -7.51 -11.04 -2.34
N LEU A 134 -6.48 -10.18 -2.28
CA LEU A 134 -6.56 -8.91 -1.56
C LEU A 134 -7.21 -7.85 -2.44
N TYR A 135 -8.04 -7.01 -1.82
CA TYR A 135 -8.71 -5.90 -2.49
C TYR A 135 -8.88 -4.72 -1.51
N PRO A 136 -8.91 -3.48 -1.99
CA PRO A 136 -9.04 -2.31 -1.15
C PRO A 136 -10.35 -2.28 -0.35
N CYS A 137 -10.25 -1.90 0.92
CA CYS A 137 -11.39 -1.38 1.65
C CYS A 137 -11.91 -0.10 0.98
N GLN A 138 -13.18 0.21 1.18
CA GLN A 138 -13.78 1.48 0.77
C GLN A 138 -14.05 2.36 1.99
N PHE A 139 -14.26 3.65 1.73
CA PHE A 139 -14.67 4.58 2.77
C PHE A 139 -16.15 4.51 3.07
N ALA A 140 -16.55 4.86 4.28
CA ALA A 140 -17.91 4.78 4.76
C ALA A 140 -18.88 5.68 3.98
N SER A 141 -18.43 6.85 3.50
CA SER A 141 -19.26 7.72 2.66
C SER A 141 -19.17 7.40 1.17
N SER A 142 -18.39 6.39 0.76
CA SER A 142 -18.33 6.00 -0.64
C SER A 142 -19.67 5.44 -1.08
N VAL A 143 -20.25 6.02 -2.13
CA VAL A 143 -21.42 5.48 -2.79
C VAL A 143 -20.99 4.25 -3.58
N ASP A 144 -21.61 3.11 -3.26
CA ASP A 144 -21.35 1.85 -3.95
C ASP A 144 -21.53 2.01 -5.47
N GLN A 145 -20.64 1.38 -6.22
CA GLN A 145 -20.85 1.23 -7.65
C GLN A 145 -22.04 0.31 -7.92
N THR A 146 -22.72 0.51 -9.04
CA THR A 146 -23.86 -0.34 -9.37
C THR A 146 -23.39 -1.73 -9.78
N ASP A 147 -24.13 -2.76 -9.35
CA ASP A 147 -23.89 -4.14 -9.75
C ASP A 147 -23.88 -4.23 -11.29
N GLY A 148 -22.74 -4.61 -11.86
CA GLY A 148 -22.54 -4.73 -13.31
C GLY A 148 -21.56 -3.71 -13.90
N ASP A 149 -21.15 -2.70 -13.15
CA ASP A 149 -20.05 -1.82 -13.59
C ASP A 149 -18.71 -2.60 -13.62
N PRO A 150 -17.85 -2.36 -14.63
CA PRO A 150 -16.50 -2.91 -14.64
C PRO A 150 -15.76 -2.52 -13.36
N GLY A 151 -15.32 -3.50 -12.59
CA GLY A 151 -14.66 -3.23 -11.31
C GLY A 151 -15.59 -2.94 -10.13
N ALA A 152 -16.88 -3.26 -10.22
CA ALA A 152 -17.78 -3.24 -9.07
C ALA A 152 -17.47 -4.34 -8.05
N LEU A 153 -16.94 -5.49 -8.51
CA LEU A 153 -16.54 -6.61 -7.65
C LEU A 153 -15.01 -6.81 -7.65
N PRO A 154 -14.43 -7.24 -6.51
CA PRO A 154 -13.04 -7.65 -6.48
C PRO A 154 -12.75 -8.78 -7.47
N LEU A 155 -11.53 -8.80 -7.99
CA LEU A 155 -11.11 -9.84 -8.93
C LEU A 155 -11.30 -11.24 -8.33
N GLY A 156 -12.04 -12.10 -9.05
CA GLY A 156 -12.30 -13.48 -8.63
C GLY A 156 -13.40 -13.65 -7.58
N VAL A 157 -14.06 -12.56 -7.18
CA VAL A 157 -15.23 -12.60 -6.29
C VAL A 157 -16.50 -12.48 -7.15
N THR A 158 -17.44 -13.39 -6.94
CA THR A 158 -18.72 -13.45 -7.69
C THR A 158 -19.88 -12.81 -6.94
N ASP A 159 -19.77 -12.68 -5.62
CA ASP A 159 -20.81 -12.13 -4.76
C ASP A 159 -20.43 -10.73 -4.27
N PRO A 160 -21.40 -9.81 -4.07
CA PRO A 160 -21.14 -8.52 -3.45
C PRO A 160 -20.45 -8.66 -2.09
N VAL A 161 -19.48 -7.78 -1.84
CA VAL A 161 -18.75 -7.73 -0.57
C VAL A 161 -19.73 -7.39 0.55
N SER A 162 -19.74 -8.18 1.63
CA SER A 162 -20.67 -8.02 2.75
C SER A 162 -19.92 -8.03 4.09
N PRO A 163 -19.95 -6.94 4.87
CA PRO A 163 -20.66 -5.67 4.60
C PRO A 163 -20.06 -4.88 3.42
N PRO A 164 -20.84 -4.02 2.71
CA PRO A 164 -20.32 -3.16 1.66
C PRO A 164 -19.11 -2.34 2.13
N GLY A 165 -18.11 -2.22 1.26
CA GLY A 165 -16.87 -1.49 1.53
C GLY A 165 -15.87 -2.16 2.50
N SER A 166 -16.17 -3.34 3.02
CA SER A 166 -15.21 -4.12 3.82
C SER A 166 -14.06 -4.69 2.97
N CYS A 167 -13.00 -5.13 3.64
CA CYS A 167 -11.91 -5.90 3.04
C CYS A 167 -11.41 -6.98 4.01
N LEU A 168 -10.48 -7.84 3.57
CA LEU A 168 -10.07 -9.02 4.35
C LEU A 168 -9.49 -8.68 5.72
N VAL A 169 -8.74 -7.58 5.84
CA VAL A 169 -8.16 -7.14 7.13
C VAL A 169 -9.09 -6.24 7.94
N HIS A 170 -10.23 -5.85 7.40
CA HIS A 170 -11.27 -5.10 8.10
C HIS A 170 -12.66 -5.62 7.71
N PRO A 171 -13.04 -6.82 8.19
CA PRO A 171 -14.30 -7.47 7.81
C PRO A 171 -15.54 -6.83 8.44
N ALA A 172 -15.34 -5.90 9.40
CA ALA A 172 -16.44 -5.26 10.13
C ALA A 172 -17.23 -4.24 9.28
N GLY A 173 -16.68 -3.79 8.14
CA GLY A 173 -17.32 -2.81 7.28
C GLY A 173 -16.31 -1.86 6.62
N PRO A 174 -16.78 -0.72 6.09
CA PRO A 174 -15.92 0.28 5.47
C PRO A 174 -15.06 1.01 6.52
N ILE A 175 -14.07 1.75 6.03
CA ILE A 175 -13.20 2.61 6.85
C ILE A 175 -13.86 3.98 6.99
N GLU A 176 -13.82 4.56 8.18
CA GLU A 176 -14.33 5.91 8.39
C GLU A 176 -13.56 6.95 7.56
N ASP A 177 -14.26 7.97 7.07
CA ASP A 177 -13.66 9.03 6.28
C ASP A 177 -12.57 9.76 7.07
N GLY A 178 -11.43 10.00 6.44
CA GLY A 178 -10.28 10.63 7.08
C GLY A 178 -9.43 9.70 7.95
N THR A 179 -9.90 8.49 8.26
CA THR A 179 -9.14 7.46 8.98
C THR A 179 -8.33 6.61 8.00
N GLN A 180 -7.15 6.14 8.43
CA GLN A 180 -6.37 5.17 7.65
C GLN A 180 -6.66 3.76 8.13
N LEU A 181 -6.60 2.78 7.24
CA LEU A 181 -6.77 1.38 7.64
C LEU A 181 -5.68 0.95 8.63
N VAL A 182 -4.47 1.53 8.55
CA VAL A 182 -3.40 1.26 9.53
C VAL A 182 -3.71 1.73 10.95
N ASP A 183 -4.65 2.66 11.12
CA ASP A 183 -5.01 3.22 12.42
C ASP A 183 -6.06 2.37 13.15
N VAL A 184 -6.82 1.56 12.41
CA VAL A 184 -7.95 0.77 12.96
C VAL A 184 -7.64 -0.71 13.12
N ILE A 185 -6.61 -1.22 12.45
CA ILE A 185 -6.15 -2.60 12.62
C ILE A 185 -5.13 -2.66 13.75
N ASP A 186 -5.16 -3.75 14.54
CA ASP A 186 -4.13 -3.97 15.55
C ASP A 186 -2.84 -4.45 14.88
N LEU A 187 -1.94 -3.50 14.61
CA LEU A 187 -0.61 -3.80 14.06
C LEU A 187 0.27 -4.63 15.03
N SER A 188 -0.11 -4.75 16.30
CA SER A 188 0.63 -5.56 17.29
C SER A 188 0.47 -7.05 17.04
N GLU A 189 -0.60 -7.46 16.35
CA GLU A 189 -0.76 -8.83 15.87
C GLU A 189 0.14 -9.13 14.66
N ILE A 190 0.76 -8.12 14.06
CA ILE A 190 1.71 -8.27 12.96
C ILE A 190 3.12 -8.49 13.54
N PRO A 191 3.72 -9.67 13.33
CA PRO A 191 5.07 -9.95 13.83
C PRO A 191 6.08 -9.00 13.18
N GLY A 192 6.80 -8.24 14.01
CA GLY A 192 7.90 -7.35 13.61
C GLY A 192 7.56 -5.87 13.50
N THR A 193 6.30 -5.47 13.69
CA THR A 193 5.92 -4.05 13.79
C THR A 193 6.22 -3.56 15.21
N VAL A 194 6.99 -2.47 15.34
CA VAL A 194 7.12 -1.77 16.62
C VAL A 194 5.78 -1.11 16.94
N SER A 195 5.18 -1.40 18.10
CA SER A 195 3.91 -0.80 18.51
C SER A 195 4.02 0.72 18.54
N GLN A 196 3.56 1.41 17.49
CA GLN A 196 3.28 2.83 17.57
C GLN A 196 2.00 2.99 18.39
N SER A 197 2.15 3.45 19.63
CA SER A 197 1.02 3.86 20.45
C SER A 197 0.45 5.16 19.86
N SER A 198 -0.60 5.07 19.04
CA SER A 198 -1.35 6.27 18.64
C SER A 198 -1.99 6.91 19.88
N PRO A 199 -1.97 8.26 20.01
CA PRO A 199 -2.68 8.94 21.07
C PRO A 199 -4.19 8.83 20.81
N VAL A 200 -4.88 8.05 21.65
CA VAL A 200 -6.34 7.97 21.66
C VAL A 200 -6.92 9.36 21.97
N SER A 201 -7.65 9.92 21.01
CA SER A 201 -8.61 10.99 21.29
C SER A 201 -9.76 10.40 22.10
N GLU A 202 -9.87 10.82 23.37
CA GLU A 202 -11.00 10.47 24.24
C GLU A 202 -12.32 10.99 23.63
N SER A 203 -13.17 10.07 23.18
CA SER A 203 -14.57 10.33 22.85
C SER A 203 -15.45 9.95 24.05
N PRO A 204 -16.45 10.76 24.44
CA PRO A 204 -17.21 10.55 25.67
C PRO A 204 -18.18 9.36 25.57
N ALA A 205 -18.27 8.62 26.67
CA ALA A 205 -19.06 7.40 26.82
C ALA A 205 -20.58 7.60 26.62
N PRO A 206 -21.28 6.73 25.86
CA PRO A 206 -22.71 6.61 25.96
C PRO A 206 -23.09 5.74 27.18
N THR A 207 -23.85 6.34 28.09
CA THR A 207 -24.67 5.63 29.07
C THR A 207 -25.96 5.19 28.38
N SER A 208 -26.30 3.89 28.41
CA SER A 208 -27.65 3.40 28.75
C SER A 208 -27.87 1.91 28.48
N SER A 209 -28.24 1.23 29.57
CA SER A 209 -29.45 0.43 29.73
C SER A 209 -29.60 -0.90 28.98
N VAL A 210 -29.33 -1.94 29.75
CA VAL A 210 -29.72 -3.36 29.60
C VAL A 210 -31.25 -3.49 29.42
N SER A 211 -31.66 -4.26 28.42
CA SER A 211 -32.98 -4.91 28.39
C SER A 211 -32.87 -6.28 27.71
N VAL A 212 -33.17 -7.34 28.45
CA VAL A 212 -33.09 -8.76 28.06
C VAL A 212 -34.49 -9.25 27.68
N PRO A 213 -34.67 -9.96 26.55
CA PRO A 213 -35.80 -10.88 26.36
C PRO A 213 -35.37 -12.34 26.16
N PRO A 214 -36.31 -13.30 26.30
CA PRO A 214 -36.05 -14.66 26.74
C PRO A 214 -35.68 -15.66 25.65
N SER A 215 -34.99 -16.72 26.08
CA SER A 215 -34.66 -17.92 25.32
C SER A 215 -35.90 -18.69 24.87
N THR A 216 -35.95 -19.03 23.58
CA THR A 216 -36.79 -20.09 23.04
C THR A 216 -35.91 -21.15 22.38
N ALA A 217 -36.02 -22.37 22.91
CA ALA A 217 -35.52 -23.59 22.28
C ALA A 217 -36.49 -24.04 21.18
N SER A 218 -35.99 -24.58 20.07
CA SER A 218 -36.67 -25.68 19.34
C SER A 218 -35.79 -26.27 18.25
N ASP A 219 -35.62 -27.60 18.36
CA ASP A 219 -35.58 -28.65 17.33
C ASP A 219 -34.48 -28.71 16.25
N ALA A 220 -33.73 -29.81 16.35
CA ALA A 220 -33.12 -30.58 15.26
C ALA A 220 -34.16 -31.56 14.65
N PRO A 221 -33.81 -32.49 13.75
CA PRO A 221 -32.93 -32.47 12.57
C PRO A 221 -33.72 -32.82 11.28
N SER A 222 -33.15 -32.64 10.09
CA SER A 222 -33.54 -33.51 8.95
C SER A 222 -32.45 -33.63 7.91
N SER A 223 -32.03 -34.87 7.71
CA SER A 223 -31.28 -35.40 6.58
C SER A 223 -31.97 -35.09 5.25
N ASN A 224 -31.19 -34.91 4.19
CA ASN A 224 -31.53 -35.38 2.85
C ASN A 224 -30.24 -35.67 2.07
N GLU A 225 -29.99 -36.96 1.89
CA GLU A 225 -29.20 -37.51 0.79
C GLU A 225 -29.94 -37.22 -0.53
N GLY A 226 -29.24 -36.63 -1.49
CA GLY A 226 -29.75 -36.34 -2.82
C GLY A 226 -28.63 -36.51 -3.84
N ALA A 227 -28.68 -37.63 -4.55
CA ALA A 227 -27.68 -38.16 -5.45
C ALA A 227 -27.80 -37.59 -6.89
N VAL A 228 -26.65 -37.48 -7.58
CA VAL A 228 -26.43 -37.66 -9.04
C VAL A 228 -26.96 -36.49 -9.92
N ILE A 229 -26.19 -35.92 -10.86
CA ILE A 229 -25.93 -36.37 -12.25
C ILE A 229 -24.65 -35.71 -12.79
N ILE A 230 -23.83 -36.51 -13.46
CA ILE A 230 -22.67 -36.15 -14.28
C ILE A 230 -23.15 -35.50 -15.58
N ALA A 231 -22.64 -34.31 -15.93
CA ALA A 231 -22.69 -33.78 -17.29
C ALA A 231 -21.29 -33.28 -17.68
N ASP A 232 -20.59 -34.16 -18.38
CA ASP A 232 -19.41 -33.89 -19.19
C ASP A 232 -19.78 -32.83 -20.25
N THR A 233 -19.14 -31.67 -20.21
CA THR A 233 -19.16 -30.70 -21.31
C THR A 233 -17.73 -30.27 -21.58
N THR A 234 -17.12 -31.04 -22.47
CA THR A 234 -15.85 -30.74 -23.13
C THR A 234 -15.99 -29.41 -23.90
N MET A 235 -15.51 -28.30 -23.33
CA MET A 235 -15.36 -27.03 -24.05
C MET A 235 -14.03 -26.97 -24.79
N GLN A 236 -14.16 -26.72 -26.08
CA GLN A 236 -13.11 -26.63 -27.08
C GLN A 236 -12.39 -25.26 -27.00
N PRO A 237 -11.04 -25.21 -27.02
CA PRO A 237 -10.32 -23.94 -26.93
C PRO A 237 -10.49 -23.11 -28.22
N ARG A 238 -11.09 -21.93 -28.07
CA ARG A 238 -11.18 -20.89 -29.10
C ARG A 238 -9.98 -19.95 -28.96
N ALA A 239 -9.18 -19.85 -30.01
CA ALA A 239 -8.03 -18.96 -30.07
C ALA A 239 -8.43 -17.48 -29.95
N PRO A 240 -7.75 -16.66 -29.12
CA PRO A 240 -7.97 -15.22 -29.10
C PRO A 240 -7.22 -14.54 -30.26
N SER A 241 -7.98 -13.79 -31.06
CA SER A 241 -7.48 -12.86 -32.07
C SER A 241 -6.80 -11.67 -31.38
N SER A 242 -5.52 -11.50 -31.63
CA SER A 242 -4.72 -10.35 -31.24
C SER A 242 -5.26 -9.06 -31.87
N THR A 243 -5.90 -8.21 -31.06
CA THR A 243 -6.17 -6.81 -31.39
C THR A 243 -5.17 -5.96 -30.61
N SER A 244 -4.27 -5.32 -31.34
CA SER A 244 -3.24 -4.44 -30.80
C SER A 244 -3.87 -3.10 -30.43
N ASP A 245 -4.21 -2.91 -29.17
CA ASP A 245 -4.53 -1.58 -28.64
C ASP A 245 -3.27 -0.93 -28.09
N THR A 246 -2.99 0.28 -28.59
CA THR A 246 -1.73 1.01 -28.40
C THR A 246 -2.06 2.22 -27.55
N GLY A 247 -2.05 2.09 -26.23
CA GLY A 247 -2.54 3.19 -25.37
C GLY A 247 -2.10 3.24 -23.91
N GLU A 248 -1.57 2.18 -23.29
CA GLU A 248 -1.30 2.15 -21.84
C GLU A 248 0.18 1.87 -21.48
N SER A 249 1.13 2.49 -22.17
CA SER A 249 2.58 2.24 -21.97
C SER A 249 3.38 3.41 -21.39
N SER A 250 2.74 4.45 -20.85
CA SER A 250 3.50 5.59 -20.28
C SER A 250 3.86 5.40 -18.81
N VAL A 251 3.02 4.75 -18.01
CA VAL A 251 3.28 4.57 -16.56
C VAL A 251 4.23 3.41 -16.29
N LEU A 252 4.10 2.31 -17.06
CA LEU A 252 5.06 1.20 -17.02
C LEU A 252 6.43 1.60 -17.59
N ALA A 253 6.51 2.56 -18.51
CA ALA A 253 7.77 3.08 -19.05
C ALA A 253 8.53 3.94 -18.02
N LEU A 254 7.82 4.75 -17.24
CA LEU A 254 8.41 5.49 -16.12
C LEU A 254 8.89 4.55 -15.01
N MET A 255 8.10 3.54 -14.64
CA MET A 255 8.54 2.54 -13.67
C MET A 255 9.68 1.66 -14.18
N SER A 256 9.73 1.29 -15.46
CA SER A 256 10.83 0.49 -16.01
C SER A 256 12.13 1.29 -16.19
N ALA A 257 12.05 2.60 -16.50
CA ALA A 257 13.22 3.47 -16.50
C ALA A 257 13.81 3.61 -15.09
N ASP A 258 12.95 3.76 -14.07
CA ASP A 258 13.39 3.80 -12.68
C ASP A 258 13.88 2.44 -12.18
N ILE A 259 13.27 1.31 -12.57
CA ILE A 259 13.76 -0.04 -12.24
C ILE A 259 15.15 -0.29 -12.84
N VAL A 260 15.43 0.19 -14.07
CA VAL A 260 16.77 0.10 -14.68
C VAL A 260 17.77 0.98 -13.93
N ALA A 261 17.37 2.17 -13.47
CA ALA A 261 18.21 3.03 -12.63
C ALA A 261 18.45 2.43 -11.23
N LEU A 262 17.42 1.82 -10.63
CA LEU A 262 17.49 1.08 -9.36
C LEU A 262 18.43 -0.13 -9.45
N ASN A 263 18.33 -0.94 -10.51
CA ASN A 263 19.24 -2.07 -10.73
C ASN A 263 20.70 -1.62 -10.84
N LYS A 264 20.94 -0.41 -11.36
CA LYS A 264 22.27 0.20 -11.44
C LYS A 264 22.80 0.70 -10.09
N LEU A 265 21.91 1.06 -9.17
CA LEU A 265 22.23 1.43 -7.78
C LEU A 265 22.41 0.19 -6.88
N LEU A 266 21.66 -0.89 -7.16
CA LEU A 266 21.71 -2.16 -6.44
C LEU A 266 22.88 -3.05 -6.84
N THR A 267 23.53 -2.83 -7.99
CA THR A 267 24.81 -3.47 -8.29
C THR A 267 25.88 -2.91 -7.35
N PRO A 268 26.40 -3.69 -6.38
CA PRO A 268 27.53 -3.23 -5.58
C PRO A 268 28.66 -2.95 -6.55
N SER A 269 29.18 -1.71 -6.53
CA SER A 269 30.40 -1.38 -7.23
C SER A 269 31.48 -2.30 -6.66
N ALA A 270 31.79 -3.37 -7.39
CA ALA A 270 32.84 -4.30 -7.06
C ALA A 270 34.15 -3.51 -7.12
N THR A 271 34.47 -2.86 -6.01
CA THR A 271 35.71 -2.13 -5.81
C THR A 271 36.79 -3.15 -6.00
N ALA A 272 37.49 -3.02 -7.13
CA ALA A 272 38.56 -3.90 -7.52
C ALA A 272 39.52 -4.08 -6.35
N ALA A 273 39.52 -5.29 -5.77
CA ALA A 273 40.52 -5.71 -4.83
C ALA A 273 41.87 -5.64 -5.56
N SER A 274 42.62 -4.58 -5.27
CA SER A 274 43.95 -4.37 -5.83
C SER A 274 44.84 -5.57 -5.47
N PRO A 275 45.41 -6.30 -6.45
CA PRO A 275 46.25 -7.45 -6.16
C PRO A 275 47.51 -6.96 -5.45
N ARG A 276 47.60 -7.26 -4.15
CA ARG A 276 48.78 -7.02 -3.33
C ARG A 276 49.90 -7.91 -3.87
N MET A 277 50.80 -7.33 -4.69
CA MET A 277 52.00 -8.01 -5.19
C MET A 277 52.81 -8.57 -4.02
N VAL A 278 52.77 -9.89 -3.84
CA VAL A 278 53.68 -10.61 -2.95
C VAL A 278 55.04 -10.69 -3.64
N LYS A 279 55.94 -9.79 -3.25
CA LYS A 279 57.33 -9.76 -3.72
C LYS A 279 58.09 -10.96 -3.14
N LYS A 280 58.16 -12.04 -3.91
CA LYS A 280 58.89 -13.28 -3.61
C LYS A 280 60.40 -12.97 -3.54
N ARG A 281 60.94 -12.80 -2.33
CA ARG A 281 62.41 -12.74 -2.10
C ARG A 281 62.95 -14.17 -2.20
N ARG A 282 63.69 -14.47 -3.27
CA ARG A 282 64.61 -15.61 -3.32
C ARG A 282 65.83 -15.26 -2.46
N ALA A 283 66.09 -16.05 -1.43
CA ALA A 283 67.38 -16.09 -0.76
C ALA A 283 68.28 -17.11 -1.48
N LEU A 284 69.56 -16.75 -1.56
CA LEU A 284 70.70 -17.53 -2.07
C LEU A 284 70.90 -18.84 -1.31
#